data_AF-A0A930MF19-F1
#
_entry.id   AF-A0A930MF19-F1
#
_cell.length_a   1.000
_cell.length_b   1.000
_cell.length_c   1.000
_cell.angle_alpha   90.00
_cell.angle_beta   90.00
_cell.angle_gamma   90.00
#
_symmetry.space_group_name_H-M   'P 1'
#
loop_
_entity.id
_entity.type
_entity.pdbx_description
1 polymer ?
#
loop_
_entity_poly.entity_id
_entity_poly.type
_entity_poly.pdbx_seq_one_letter_code
_entity_poly.pdbx_strand_id
1 'polypeptide(L)'
;MELHENPFTVMGLSPCDGKSTIMERAEEQSLFEDPARISSAKEALLDMKRRLDAELAWYPPTVSSDGRMLPYYKMNVIMEHIAASATATAMDCLRVGDKVLAAARLYERYIEVEQEDFSSLLHEINRHRRMAHLSEVVAQDLLDHLDLRARAMTDTIKQCLDQFAPEDLINTVTHIVALGTERAEKRAPALIESLMEQYEIETRQFADQQIEHVRVYMAQFRAGAMLDDACLRQNVEDIAAYAKTWQNVLLPLQMYYCSKGQEHAASVAFFGQIREAAILLHNEGGQTVYACRILQRLDAMKALKYLPRREKQIREDILFLSQTSHRWEKPTREEGAGVERIPHDAPTKVFYNADVGGFFSKHRLIISEQGITWSDTLTPLADITGIAWGAVRRWISFIPVRTDYYIRYTTMAGEHRIHLRDKKSYQEIIRHLWKSVGVSILVNMLLALRSGKDIRIGGINFSDTGVILTETGIFSSDTKFFAWYTPLVRYSDDGSFYLEDEARQYSANASYMDDWNTAVLAILLDRFYERRGRSVGRLSVLLD
;
A
#
# COMPACT_ATOMS: atom_id res chain seq x y z
N MET A 1 -29.74 6.88 -29.14
CA MET A 1 -30.65 7.50 -30.11
C MET A 1 -29.81 8.25 -31.11
N GLU A 2 -29.72 7.70 -32.31
CA GLU A 2 -29.06 8.35 -33.44
C GLU A 2 -29.97 9.41 -34.07
N LEU A 3 -29.40 10.33 -34.86
CA LEU A 3 -30.17 11.33 -35.58
C LEU A 3 -31.25 10.69 -36.48
N HIS A 4 -30.99 9.52 -37.06
CA HIS A 4 -31.95 8.82 -37.93
C HIS A 4 -33.14 8.19 -37.17
N GLU A 5 -33.02 8.00 -35.85
CA GLU A 5 -34.08 7.52 -34.95
C GLU A 5 -34.82 8.66 -34.25
N ASN A 6 -34.27 9.88 -34.27
CA ASN A 6 -34.83 11.02 -33.56
C ASN A 6 -36.29 11.28 -34.01
N PRO A 7 -37.26 11.43 -33.09
CA PRO A 7 -38.67 11.68 -33.43
C PRO A 7 -38.91 12.85 -34.38
N PHE A 8 -38.08 13.90 -34.35
CA PHE A 8 -38.14 14.99 -35.33
C PHE A 8 -37.75 14.54 -36.75
N THR A 9 -36.72 13.70 -36.88
CA THR A 9 -36.29 13.14 -38.18
C THR A 9 -37.36 12.21 -38.74
N VAL A 10 -37.88 11.31 -37.90
CA VAL A 10 -38.93 10.35 -38.28
C VAL A 10 -40.14 11.09 -38.84
N MET A 11 -40.63 12.12 -38.14
CA MET A 11 -41.83 12.88 -38.55
C MET A 11 -41.60 14.01 -39.57
N GLY A 12 -40.36 14.22 -40.02
CA GLY A 12 -40.01 15.33 -40.92
C GLY A 12 -40.32 16.71 -40.33
N LEU A 13 -40.09 16.85 -39.02
CA LEU A 13 -40.41 18.02 -38.19
C LEU A 13 -39.13 18.73 -37.69
N SER A 14 -39.33 19.88 -37.06
CA SER A 14 -38.32 20.72 -36.41
C SER A 14 -38.68 20.97 -34.94
N PRO A 15 -37.71 21.23 -34.04
CA PRO A 15 -37.96 21.73 -32.68
C PRO A 15 -38.85 22.99 -32.59
N CYS A 16 -38.98 23.74 -33.68
CA CYS A 16 -39.89 24.88 -33.77
C CYS A 16 -41.36 24.47 -33.97
N ASP A 17 -41.68 23.20 -34.24
CA ASP A 17 -43.04 22.75 -34.51
C ASP A 17 -43.85 22.50 -33.23
N GLY A 18 -45.06 23.07 -33.23
CA GLY A 18 -46.02 22.98 -32.13
C GLY A 18 -46.88 21.71 -32.14
N LYS A 19 -47.69 21.55 -31.10
CA LYS A 19 -48.49 20.32 -30.87
C LYS A 19 -49.48 19.99 -31.99
N SER A 20 -50.06 20.99 -32.65
CA SER A 20 -50.96 20.79 -33.80
C SER A 20 -50.23 20.17 -34.98
N THR A 21 -49.09 20.72 -35.38
CA THR A 21 -48.26 20.23 -36.49
C THR A 21 -47.77 18.80 -36.24
N ILE A 22 -47.46 18.46 -34.98
CA ILE A 22 -47.07 17.09 -34.58
C ILE A 22 -48.23 16.10 -34.76
N MET A 23 -49.45 16.47 -34.39
CA MET A 23 -50.62 15.59 -34.56
C MET A 23 -50.97 15.41 -36.04
N GLU A 24 -51.03 16.50 -36.80
CA GLU A 24 -51.30 16.51 -38.24
C GLU A 24 -50.29 15.63 -39.00
N ARG A 25 -48.98 15.81 -38.75
CA ARG A 25 -47.93 15.00 -39.40
C ARG A 25 -47.91 13.54 -38.97
N ALA A 26 -48.24 13.24 -37.72
CA ALA A 26 -48.35 11.86 -37.26
C ALA A 26 -49.55 11.14 -37.91
N GLU A 27 -50.65 11.85 -38.16
CA GLU A 27 -51.79 11.32 -38.93
C GLU A 27 -51.38 11.09 -40.39
N GLU A 28 -50.80 12.10 -41.08
CA GLU A 28 -50.32 11.97 -42.46
C GLU A 28 -49.32 10.81 -42.65
N GLN A 29 -48.28 10.72 -41.83
CA GLN A 29 -47.24 9.70 -42.00
C GLN A 29 -47.69 8.28 -41.63
N SER A 30 -48.68 8.13 -40.74
CA SER A 30 -49.20 6.80 -40.35
C SER A 30 -49.85 6.02 -41.52
N LEU A 31 -50.04 6.70 -42.66
CA LEU A 31 -50.52 6.11 -43.92
C LEU A 31 -49.39 5.53 -44.80
N PHE A 32 -48.12 5.85 -44.51
CA PHE A 32 -46.97 5.56 -45.37
C PHE A 32 -45.79 4.87 -44.66
N GLU A 33 -45.57 5.16 -43.37
CA GLU A 33 -44.57 4.50 -42.51
C GLU A 33 -45.23 3.56 -41.48
N ASP A 34 -44.43 2.81 -40.72
CA ASP A 34 -44.90 1.94 -39.64
C ASP A 34 -45.71 2.74 -38.58
N PRO A 35 -47.01 2.48 -38.41
CA PRO A 35 -47.85 3.21 -37.45
C PRO A 35 -47.37 3.10 -36.00
N ALA A 36 -46.68 2.01 -35.62
CA ALA A 36 -46.11 1.85 -34.28
C ALA A 36 -44.93 2.82 -34.06
N ARG A 37 -44.01 2.89 -35.04
CA ARG A 37 -42.90 3.86 -35.08
C ARG A 37 -43.41 5.30 -35.00
N ILE A 38 -44.42 5.65 -35.81
CA ILE A 38 -45.01 7.00 -35.83
C ILE A 38 -45.73 7.34 -34.51
N SER A 39 -46.50 6.42 -33.91
CA SER A 39 -47.14 6.72 -32.60
C SER A 39 -46.10 6.92 -31.50
N SER A 40 -45.04 6.11 -31.46
CA SER A 40 -43.96 6.25 -30.49
C SER A 40 -43.23 7.60 -30.63
N ALA A 41 -42.93 8.02 -31.86
CA ALA A 41 -42.31 9.31 -32.15
C ALA A 41 -43.22 10.49 -31.73
N LYS A 42 -44.52 10.42 -32.05
CA LYS A 42 -45.55 11.39 -31.61
C LYS A 42 -45.63 11.48 -30.08
N GLU A 43 -45.69 10.35 -29.39
CA GLU A 43 -45.74 10.30 -27.91
C GLU A 43 -44.49 10.92 -27.28
N ALA A 44 -43.31 10.70 -27.88
CA ALA A 44 -42.06 11.31 -27.44
C ALA A 44 -42.01 12.85 -27.61
N LEU A 45 -42.63 13.41 -28.66
CA LEU A 45 -42.68 14.88 -28.86
C LEU A 45 -43.80 15.59 -28.11
N LEU A 46 -44.82 14.86 -27.62
CA LEU A 46 -45.90 15.43 -26.81
C LEU A 46 -45.58 15.48 -25.30
N ASP A 47 -44.73 14.58 -24.81
CA ASP A 47 -44.16 14.64 -23.46
C ASP A 47 -43.01 15.66 -23.39
N MET A 48 -43.04 16.57 -22.40
CA MET A 48 -42.11 17.70 -22.34
C MET A 48 -40.67 17.33 -21.96
N LYS A 49 -40.46 16.18 -21.31
CA LYS A 49 -39.13 15.65 -20.95
C LYS A 49 -38.54 14.85 -22.11
N ARG A 50 -39.30 13.91 -22.67
CA ARG A 50 -38.87 13.14 -23.85
C ARG A 50 -38.63 14.05 -25.06
N ARG A 51 -39.39 15.14 -25.20
CA ARG A 51 -39.11 16.18 -26.20
C ARG A 51 -37.75 16.86 -25.94
N LEU A 52 -37.34 17.10 -24.69
CA LEU A 52 -36.03 17.69 -24.39
C LEU A 52 -34.89 16.76 -24.82
N ASP A 53 -35.02 15.45 -24.59
CA ASP A 53 -34.06 14.45 -25.09
C ASP A 53 -33.95 14.45 -26.62
N ALA A 54 -35.08 14.61 -27.32
CA ALA A 54 -35.16 14.73 -28.77
C ALA A 54 -34.58 16.06 -29.29
N GLU A 55 -34.83 17.18 -28.61
CA GLU A 55 -34.26 18.50 -28.93
C GLU A 55 -32.74 18.51 -28.72
N LEU A 56 -32.24 17.90 -27.64
CA LEU A 56 -30.81 17.70 -27.38
C LEU A 56 -30.14 16.71 -28.34
N ALA A 57 -30.92 15.82 -28.97
CA ALA A 57 -30.45 14.90 -30.01
C ALA A 57 -30.67 15.42 -31.44
N TRP A 58 -31.26 16.60 -31.62
CA TRP A 58 -31.57 17.13 -32.95
C TRP A 58 -30.49 18.08 -33.44
N TYR A 59 -29.92 17.79 -34.61
CA TYR A 59 -28.93 18.64 -35.24
C TYR A 59 -29.00 18.50 -36.78
N PRO A 60 -29.78 19.33 -37.46
CA PRO A 60 -29.91 19.27 -38.92
C PRO A 60 -28.63 19.82 -39.58
N PRO A 61 -28.30 19.40 -40.81
CA PRO A 61 -27.11 19.89 -41.53
C PRO A 61 -27.22 21.38 -41.90
N THR A 62 -28.43 21.94 -41.95
CA THR A 62 -28.66 23.40 -42.03
C THR A 62 -28.54 24.01 -40.64
N VAL A 63 -27.64 24.98 -40.52
CA VAL A 63 -27.06 25.43 -39.24
C VAL A 63 -27.97 26.38 -38.45
N SER A 64 -27.48 26.84 -37.28
CA SER A 64 -28.06 27.93 -36.48
C SER A 64 -28.27 29.22 -37.30
N SER A 65 -28.95 30.20 -36.70
CA SER A 65 -29.18 31.55 -37.27
C SER A 65 -27.94 32.22 -37.84
N ASP A 66 -26.77 31.86 -37.31
CA ASP A 66 -25.47 32.49 -37.56
C ASP A 66 -24.59 31.65 -38.51
N GLY A 67 -25.13 30.54 -39.05
CA GLY A 67 -24.38 29.61 -39.90
C GLY A 67 -23.35 28.75 -39.15
N ARG A 68 -23.42 28.66 -37.81
CA ARG A 68 -22.39 28.03 -36.96
C ARG A 68 -22.97 26.99 -36.00
N MET A 69 -22.61 25.72 -36.20
CA MET A 69 -23.09 24.61 -35.36
C MET A 69 -22.52 24.75 -33.94
N LEU A 70 -23.40 24.74 -32.92
CA LEU A 70 -23.02 24.77 -31.51
C LEU A 70 -22.04 23.62 -31.18
N PRO A 71 -21.10 23.81 -30.23
CA PRO A 71 -20.17 22.76 -29.83
C PRO A 71 -20.87 21.48 -29.35
N TYR A 72 -22.04 21.62 -28.69
CA TYR A 72 -22.90 20.52 -28.28
C TYR A 72 -23.36 19.61 -29.44
N TYR A 73 -23.81 20.19 -30.56
CA TYR A 73 -24.24 19.40 -31.71
C TYR A 73 -23.04 18.73 -32.41
N LYS A 74 -21.85 19.34 -32.38
CA LYS A 74 -20.60 18.68 -32.83
C LYS A 74 -20.25 17.47 -31.96
N MET A 75 -20.53 17.52 -30.65
CA MET A 75 -20.36 16.37 -29.77
C MET A 75 -21.30 15.21 -30.18
N ASN A 76 -22.57 15.48 -30.49
CA ASN A 76 -23.48 14.44 -31.02
C ASN A 76 -22.95 13.81 -32.32
N VAL A 77 -22.49 14.63 -33.28
CA VAL A 77 -21.84 14.14 -34.53
C VAL A 77 -20.67 13.21 -34.20
N ILE A 78 -19.80 13.60 -33.24
CA ILE A 78 -18.64 12.80 -32.84
C ILE A 78 -19.08 11.49 -32.18
N MET A 79 -20.14 11.49 -31.38
CA MET A 79 -20.69 10.30 -30.71
C MET A 79 -21.26 9.27 -31.69
N GLU A 80 -21.99 9.70 -32.74
CA GLU A 80 -22.41 8.78 -33.82
C GLU A 80 -21.19 8.23 -34.58
N HIS A 81 -20.18 9.06 -34.84
CA HIS A 81 -18.92 8.58 -35.40
C HIS A 81 -18.13 7.64 -34.46
N ILE A 82 -18.41 7.61 -33.15
CA ILE A 82 -17.86 6.62 -32.22
C ILE A 82 -18.67 5.32 -32.33
N ALA A 83 -20.00 5.38 -32.19
CA ALA A 83 -20.88 4.21 -32.31
C ALA A 83 -20.65 3.44 -33.63
N ALA A 84 -20.59 4.15 -34.76
CA ALA A 84 -20.32 3.56 -36.08
C ALA A 84 -18.88 2.99 -36.23
N SER A 85 -17.95 3.29 -35.32
CA SER A 85 -16.58 2.74 -35.36
C SER A 85 -16.44 1.38 -34.65
N ALA A 86 -17.52 0.81 -34.10
CA ALA A 86 -17.51 -0.48 -33.42
C ALA A 86 -17.08 -1.68 -34.31
N THR A 87 -16.96 -1.49 -35.63
CA THR A 87 -16.52 -2.52 -36.61
C THR A 87 -15.16 -2.20 -37.26
N ALA A 88 -14.43 -1.21 -36.74
CA ALA A 88 -13.24 -0.66 -37.39
C ALA A 88 -11.94 -1.45 -37.12
N THR A 89 -10.85 -1.09 -37.80
CA THR A 89 -9.55 -1.79 -37.71
C THR A 89 -8.65 -1.20 -36.62
N ALA A 90 -7.57 -1.88 -36.24
CA ALA A 90 -6.59 -1.39 -35.26
C ALA A 90 -6.03 0.02 -35.56
N MET A 91 -5.93 0.40 -36.84
CA MET A 91 -5.50 1.75 -37.26
C MET A 91 -6.55 2.84 -36.97
N ASP A 92 -7.80 2.44 -36.76
CA ASP A 92 -8.92 3.30 -36.44
C ASP A 92 -9.17 3.40 -34.93
N CYS A 93 -8.76 2.42 -34.13
CA CYS A 93 -8.94 2.38 -32.68
C CYS A 93 -8.39 3.64 -31.97
N LEU A 94 -7.15 4.05 -32.28
CA LEU A 94 -6.59 5.31 -31.73
C LEU A 94 -7.34 6.56 -32.21
N ARG A 95 -7.89 6.53 -33.44
CA ARG A 95 -8.72 7.62 -34.00
C ARG A 95 -10.09 7.69 -33.31
N VAL A 96 -10.60 6.57 -32.79
CA VAL A 96 -11.74 6.55 -31.85
C VAL A 96 -11.33 7.17 -30.51
N GLY A 97 -10.13 6.88 -30.00
CA GLY A 97 -9.58 7.57 -28.82
C GLY A 97 -9.53 9.09 -28.96
N ASP A 98 -9.11 9.60 -30.12
CA ASP A 98 -9.12 11.04 -30.43
C ASP A 98 -10.55 11.61 -30.49
N LYS A 99 -11.52 10.87 -31.06
CA LYS A 99 -12.96 11.24 -31.03
C LYS A 99 -13.50 11.30 -29.60
N VAL A 100 -13.21 10.29 -28.77
CA VAL A 100 -13.64 10.22 -27.36
C VAL A 100 -13.12 11.44 -26.58
N LEU A 101 -11.84 11.77 -26.76
CA LEU A 101 -11.23 12.95 -26.16
C LEU A 101 -11.90 14.26 -26.64
N ALA A 102 -12.22 14.36 -27.93
CA ALA A 102 -12.91 15.52 -28.49
C ALA A 102 -14.35 15.66 -27.93
N ALA A 103 -15.10 14.56 -27.81
CA ALA A 103 -16.42 14.55 -27.17
C ALA A 103 -16.32 14.95 -25.69
N ALA A 104 -15.40 14.36 -24.92
CA ALA A 104 -15.19 14.69 -23.52
C ALA A 104 -14.87 16.19 -23.31
N ARG A 105 -13.94 16.74 -24.10
CA ARG A 105 -13.57 18.17 -24.05
C ARG A 105 -14.68 19.12 -24.55
N LEU A 106 -15.67 18.62 -25.28
CA LEU A 106 -16.88 19.37 -25.61
C LEU A 106 -17.87 19.31 -24.45
N TYR A 107 -18.04 18.16 -23.79
CA TYR A 107 -18.93 17.99 -22.64
C TYR A 107 -18.57 18.91 -21.46
N GLU A 108 -17.27 19.10 -21.16
CA GLU A 108 -16.77 20.00 -20.10
C GLU A 108 -17.31 21.44 -20.17
N ARG A 109 -17.81 21.87 -21.35
CA ARG A 109 -18.36 23.22 -21.61
C ARG A 109 -19.85 23.33 -21.26
N TYR A 110 -20.45 22.27 -20.74
CA TYR A 110 -21.87 22.17 -20.41
C TYR A 110 -22.14 21.66 -18.98
N ILE A 111 -21.12 21.59 -18.12
CA ILE A 111 -21.22 21.03 -16.76
C ILE A 111 -21.68 22.07 -15.74
N GLU A 112 -21.37 23.35 -15.96
CA GLU A 112 -21.68 24.44 -15.02
C GLU A 112 -22.59 25.48 -15.70
N VAL A 113 -23.56 26.04 -14.96
CA VAL A 113 -24.56 26.98 -15.50
C VAL A 113 -23.92 28.29 -15.96
N GLU A 114 -22.85 28.68 -15.28
CA GLU A 114 -22.02 29.85 -15.49
C GLU A 114 -21.26 29.83 -16.83
N GLN A 115 -21.21 28.69 -17.53
CA GLN A 115 -20.49 28.55 -18.79
C GLN A 115 -21.28 29.15 -19.95
N GLU A 116 -20.59 29.94 -20.80
CA GLU A 116 -21.18 30.65 -21.96
C GLU A 116 -21.88 29.68 -22.93
N ASP A 117 -21.30 28.49 -23.13
CA ASP A 117 -21.85 27.45 -23.99
C ASP A 117 -23.13 26.82 -23.43
N PHE A 118 -23.18 26.53 -22.12
CA PHE A 118 -24.41 26.09 -21.44
C PHE A 118 -25.52 27.13 -21.61
N SER A 119 -25.21 28.39 -21.31
CA SER A 119 -26.16 29.51 -21.47
C SER A 119 -26.63 29.66 -22.92
N SER A 120 -25.75 29.45 -23.90
CA SER A 120 -26.07 29.49 -25.33
C SER A 120 -26.98 28.33 -25.78
N LEU A 121 -26.73 27.12 -25.28
CA LEU A 121 -27.56 25.94 -25.56
C LEU A 121 -28.97 26.09 -24.97
N LEU A 122 -29.07 26.52 -23.71
CA LEU A 122 -30.35 26.81 -23.05
C LEU A 122 -31.13 27.90 -23.80
N HIS A 123 -30.44 28.95 -24.25
CA HIS A 123 -31.06 30.01 -25.05
C HIS A 123 -31.60 29.50 -26.40
N GLU A 124 -30.85 28.65 -27.12
CA GLU A 124 -31.29 28.09 -28.41
C GLU A 124 -32.49 27.15 -28.26
N ILE A 125 -32.48 26.24 -27.27
CA ILE A 125 -33.62 25.34 -26.99
C ILE A 125 -34.86 26.16 -26.64
N ASN A 126 -34.75 27.17 -25.76
CA ASN A 126 -35.88 28.02 -25.41
C ASN A 126 -36.30 28.94 -26.57
N ARG A 127 -35.41 29.27 -27.52
CA ARG A 127 -35.78 29.95 -28.78
C ARG A 127 -36.68 29.07 -29.64
N HIS A 128 -36.35 27.80 -29.82
CA HIS A 128 -37.20 26.85 -30.56
C HIS A 128 -38.54 26.62 -29.86
N ARG A 129 -38.53 26.41 -28.53
CA ARG A 129 -39.77 26.20 -27.74
C ARG A 129 -40.70 27.40 -27.75
N ARG A 130 -40.18 28.63 -27.72
CA ARG A 130 -40.99 29.85 -27.92
C ARG A 130 -41.68 29.88 -29.28
N MET A 131 -41.00 29.45 -30.35
CA MET A 131 -41.59 29.32 -31.69
C MET A 131 -42.65 28.22 -31.76
N ALA A 132 -42.44 27.11 -31.04
CA ALA A 132 -43.40 26.00 -30.92
C ALA A 132 -44.58 26.28 -29.97
N HIS A 133 -44.64 27.46 -29.34
CA HIS A 133 -45.58 27.84 -28.29
C HIS A 133 -45.60 26.88 -27.08
N LEU A 134 -44.41 26.47 -26.62
CA LEU A 134 -44.19 25.58 -25.48
C LEU A 134 -43.53 26.29 -24.30
N SER A 135 -43.68 25.71 -23.11
CA SER A 135 -43.00 26.14 -21.88
C SER A 135 -41.48 26.01 -22.00
N GLU A 136 -40.78 27.04 -21.54
CA GLU A 136 -39.31 27.09 -21.50
C GLU A 136 -38.72 26.07 -20.50
N VAL A 137 -37.52 25.59 -20.81
CA VAL A 137 -36.69 24.73 -19.95
C VAL A 137 -35.98 25.60 -18.92
N VAL A 138 -35.93 25.15 -17.66
CA VAL A 138 -35.12 25.77 -16.60
C VAL A 138 -33.73 25.15 -16.59
N ALA A 139 -32.70 25.92 -16.20
CA ALA A 139 -31.30 25.44 -16.20
C ALA A 139 -31.10 24.09 -15.47
N GLN A 140 -31.80 23.84 -14.36
CA GLN A 140 -31.71 22.55 -13.66
C GLN A 140 -32.26 21.37 -14.49
N ASP A 141 -33.41 21.54 -15.17
CA ASP A 141 -33.95 20.49 -16.06
C ASP A 141 -32.96 20.18 -17.19
N LEU A 142 -32.26 21.21 -17.72
CA LEU A 142 -31.22 21.00 -18.73
C LEU A 142 -30.01 20.23 -18.16
N LEU A 143 -29.51 20.59 -16.97
CA LEU A 143 -28.42 19.85 -16.31
C LEU A 143 -28.78 18.38 -16.07
N ASP A 144 -29.97 18.11 -15.50
CA ASP A 144 -30.44 16.73 -15.23
C ASP A 144 -30.47 15.87 -16.51
N HIS A 145 -30.89 16.46 -17.64
CA HIS A 145 -30.89 15.78 -18.95
C HIS A 145 -29.48 15.67 -19.58
N LEU A 146 -28.57 16.63 -19.33
CA LEU A 146 -27.17 16.55 -19.77
C LEU A 146 -26.43 15.42 -19.05
N ASP A 147 -26.60 15.31 -17.73
CA ASP A 147 -26.02 14.24 -16.90
C ASP A 147 -26.53 12.85 -17.30
N LEU A 148 -27.83 12.73 -17.61
CA LEU A 148 -28.41 11.50 -18.15
C LEU A 148 -27.78 11.14 -19.51
N ARG A 149 -27.55 12.13 -20.36
CA ARG A 149 -26.92 11.95 -21.67
C ARG A 149 -25.43 11.61 -21.55
N ALA A 150 -24.71 12.17 -20.58
CA ALA A 150 -23.31 11.84 -20.32
C ALA A 150 -23.11 10.35 -19.98
N ARG A 151 -24.03 9.78 -19.19
CA ARG A 151 -24.05 8.33 -18.89
C ARG A 151 -24.25 7.51 -20.17
N ALA A 152 -25.26 7.86 -20.97
CA ALA A 152 -25.50 7.21 -22.26
C ALA A 152 -24.33 7.36 -23.25
N MET A 153 -23.59 8.48 -23.21
CA MET A 153 -22.36 8.67 -23.97
C MET A 153 -21.23 7.76 -23.47
N THR A 154 -21.01 7.66 -22.16
CA THR A 154 -20.05 6.71 -21.56
C THR A 154 -20.37 5.27 -21.97
N ASP A 155 -21.64 4.87 -21.89
CA ASP A 155 -22.07 3.52 -22.29
C ASP A 155 -21.88 3.27 -23.80
N THR A 156 -22.10 4.28 -24.65
CA THR A 156 -21.83 4.21 -26.10
C THR A 156 -20.34 4.08 -26.39
N ILE A 157 -19.50 4.82 -25.67
CA ILE A 157 -18.03 4.75 -25.77
C ILE A 157 -17.57 3.36 -25.35
N LYS A 158 -18.08 2.85 -24.22
CA LYS A 158 -17.76 1.50 -23.74
C LYS A 158 -18.16 0.44 -24.76
N GLN A 159 -19.40 0.45 -25.27
CA GLN A 159 -19.88 -0.52 -26.26
C GLN A 159 -19.01 -0.55 -27.54
N CYS A 160 -18.46 0.59 -27.96
CA CYS A 160 -17.51 0.65 -29.07
C CYS A 160 -16.13 0.08 -28.69
N LEU A 161 -15.63 0.37 -27.49
CA LEU A 161 -14.35 -0.12 -26.99
C LEU A 161 -14.37 -1.64 -26.73
N ASP A 162 -15.50 -2.18 -26.26
CA ASP A 162 -15.73 -3.61 -26.01
C ASP A 162 -15.61 -4.49 -27.27
N GLN A 163 -15.67 -3.91 -28.47
CA GLN A 163 -15.45 -4.64 -29.74
C GLN A 163 -13.96 -4.74 -30.14
N PHE A 164 -13.06 -3.98 -29.50
CA PHE A 164 -11.65 -3.96 -29.88
C PHE A 164 -10.91 -5.20 -29.37
N ALA A 165 -9.85 -5.61 -30.08
CA ALA A 165 -8.94 -6.62 -29.57
C ALA A 165 -8.31 -6.14 -28.23
N PRO A 166 -8.03 -7.01 -27.25
CA PRO A 166 -7.61 -6.57 -25.91
C PRO A 166 -6.39 -5.65 -25.87
N GLU A 167 -5.43 -5.82 -26.79
CA GLU A 167 -4.27 -4.92 -26.91
C GLU A 167 -4.65 -3.54 -27.49
N ASP A 168 -5.54 -3.49 -28.49
CA ASP A 168 -6.03 -2.23 -29.08
C ASP A 168 -6.95 -1.46 -28.12
N LEU A 169 -7.78 -2.18 -27.35
CA LEU A 169 -8.57 -1.65 -26.23
C LEU A 169 -7.65 -0.95 -25.21
N ILE A 170 -6.68 -1.69 -24.68
CA ILE A 170 -5.71 -1.20 -23.68
C ILE A 170 -4.93 0.02 -24.21
N ASN A 171 -4.45 -0.05 -25.45
CA ASN A 171 -3.70 1.04 -26.07
C ASN A 171 -4.59 2.28 -26.28
N THR A 172 -5.84 2.10 -26.70
CA THR A 172 -6.79 3.22 -26.90
C THR A 172 -7.19 3.86 -25.59
N VAL A 173 -7.50 3.07 -24.55
CA VAL A 173 -7.82 3.58 -23.20
C VAL A 173 -6.61 4.30 -22.59
N THR A 174 -5.40 3.75 -22.76
CA THR A 174 -4.14 4.41 -22.38
C THR A 174 -3.99 5.77 -23.09
N HIS A 175 -4.26 5.84 -24.39
CA HIS A 175 -4.20 7.07 -25.19
C HIS A 175 -5.23 8.12 -24.74
N ILE A 176 -6.49 7.72 -24.55
CA ILE A 176 -7.57 8.59 -24.05
C ILE A 176 -7.17 9.23 -22.71
N VAL A 177 -6.71 8.44 -21.74
CA VAL A 177 -6.32 8.97 -20.42
C VAL A 177 -5.06 9.82 -20.51
N ALA A 178 -4.05 9.40 -21.28
CA ALA A 178 -2.79 10.14 -21.42
C ALA A 178 -2.99 11.54 -22.06
N LEU A 179 -3.94 11.69 -22.98
CA LEU A 179 -4.27 12.99 -23.58
C LEU A 179 -5.36 13.76 -22.82
N GLY A 180 -6.27 13.06 -22.12
CA GLY A 180 -7.30 13.65 -21.27
C GLY A 180 -6.73 14.29 -20.00
N THR A 181 -5.71 13.67 -19.41
CA THR A 181 -5.04 14.17 -18.19
C THR A 181 -3.77 15.00 -18.46
N GLU A 182 -3.43 15.24 -19.72
CA GLU A 182 -2.11 15.78 -20.13
C GLU A 182 -0.95 15.00 -19.45
N ARG A 183 -1.05 13.66 -19.46
CA ARG A 183 -0.14 12.70 -18.78
C ARG A 183 -0.05 12.89 -17.26
N ALA A 184 -1.20 13.05 -16.62
CA ALA A 184 -1.39 13.30 -15.19
C ALA A 184 -0.99 14.70 -14.69
N GLU A 185 -0.77 15.68 -15.59
CA GLU A 185 -0.57 17.09 -15.23
C GLU A 185 -1.90 17.83 -14.89
N LYS A 186 -3.04 17.32 -15.39
CA LYS A 186 -4.39 17.88 -15.14
C LYS A 186 -5.40 16.76 -14.86
N ARG A 187 -6.42 17.07 -14.04
CA ARG A 187 -7.58 16.20 -13.80
C ARG A 187 -8.25 15.82 -15.14
N ALA A 188 -8.71 14.58 -15.26
CA ALA A 188 -9.43 14.13 -16.43
C ALA A 188 -10.83 14.80 -16.54
N PRO A 189 -11.33 15.06 -17.78
CA PRO A 189 -12.73 15.40 -18.03
C PRO A 189 -13.72 14.39 -17.42
N ALA A 190 -14.90 14.84 -17.00
CA ALA A 190 -15.91 14.03 -16.32
C ALA A 190 -16.28 12.74 -17.07
N LEU A 191 -16.44 12.83 -18.40
CA LEU A 191 -16.73 11.68 -19.27
C LEU A 191 -15.60 10.62 -19.27
N ILE A 192 -14.35 11.06 -19.06
CA ILE A 192 -13.19 10.17 -18.91
C ILE A 192 -13.07 9.66 -17.46
N GLU A 193 -13.52 10.43 -16.45
CA GLU A 193 -13.61 9.93 -15.06
C GLU A 193 -14.60 8.76 -14.95
N SER A 194 -15.80 8.89 -15.50
CA SER A 194 -16.80 7.80 -15.51
C SER A 194 -16.33 6.56 -16.29
N LEU A 195 -15.62 6.76 -17.42
CA LEU A 195 -15.01 5.65 -18.15
C LEU A 195 -13.93 4.92 -17.31
N MET A 196 -13.17 5.66 -16.50
CA MET A 196 -12.15 5.09 -15.61
C MET A 196 -12.74 4.39 -14.39
N GLU A 197 -13.88 4.83 -13.88
CA GLU A 197 -14.62 4.14 -12.82
C GLU A 197 -15.15 2.78 -13.31
N GLN A 198 -15.67 2.70 -14.55
CA GLN A 198 -16.03 1.43 -15.19
C GLN A 198 -14.79 0.53 -15.40
N TYR A 199 -13.70 1.07 -15.95
CA TYR A 199 -12.46 0.33 -16.21
C TYR A 199 -11.78 -0.19 -14.93
N GLU A 200 -11.88 0.52 -13.80
CA GLU A 200 -11.38 0.05 -12.50
C GLU A 200 -12.15 -1.16 -11.97
N ILE A 201 -13.49 -1.17 -12.12
CA ILE A 201 -14.34 -2.29 -11.71
C ILE A 201 -13.98 -3.55 -12.51
N GLU A 202 -13.77 -3.42 -13.82
CA GLU A 202 -13.52 -4.55 -14.72
C GLU A 202 -12.09 -5.10 -14.61
N THR A 203 -11.09 -4.22 -14.42
CA THR A 203 -9.70 -4.66 -14.23
C THR A 203 -9.38 -5.14 -12.80
N ARG A 204 -10.29 -4.96 -11.84
CA ARG A 204 -10.09 -5.35 -10.42
C ARG A 204 -9.74 -6.83 -10.25
N GLN A 205 -10.50 -7.75 -10.88
CA GLN A 205 -10.22 -9.19 -10.78
C GLN A 205 -8.84 -9.54 -11.36
N PHE A 206 -8.43 -8.90 -12.46
CA PHE A 206 -7.10 -9.09 -13.03
C PHE A 206 -6.01 -8.58 -12.05
N ALA A 207 -6.22 -7.41 -11.45
CA ALA A 207 -5.28 -6.84 -10.48
C ALA A 207 -5.11 -7.74 -9.24
N ASP A 208 -6.22 -8.23 -8.66
CA ASP A 208 -6.18 -9.14 -7.52
C ASP A 208 -5.47 -10.46 -7.86
N GLN A 209 -5.75 -11.04 -9.05
CA GLN A 209 -5.08 -12.25 -9.53
C GLN A 209 -3.58 -12.05 -9.75
N GLN A 210 -3.14 -10.93 -10.33
CA GLN A 210 -1.71 -10.65 -10.53
C GLN A 210 -0.97 -10.36 -9.21
N ILE A 211 -1.63 -9.69 -8.25
CA ILE A 211 -1.08 -9.50 -6.89
C ILE A 211 -0.89 -10.86 -6.20
N GLU A 212 -1.92 -11.71 -6.17
CA GLU A 212 -1.82 -13.01 -5.51
C GLU A 212 -0.85 -13.95 -6.26
N HIS A 213 -0.74 -13.86 -7.59
CA HIS A 213 0.27 -14.60 -8.34
C HIS A 213 1.70 -14.19 -7.92
N VAL A 214 2.01 -12.89 -7.88
CA VAL A 214 3.31 -12.39 -7.40
C VAL A 214 3.55 -12.82 -5.95
N ARG A 215 2.53 -12.80 -5.09
CA ARG A 215 2.62 -13.26 -3.70
C ARG A 215 2.93 -14.76 -3.57
N VAL A 216 2.24 -15.63 -4.31
CA VAL A 216 2.46 -17.09 -4.31
C VAL A 216 3.85 -17.42 -4.85
N TYR A 217 4.22 -16.80 -5.97
CA TYR A 217 5.55 -16.90 -6.56
C TYR A 217 6.64 -16.46 -5.57
N MET A 218 6.43 -15.35 -4.86
CA MET A 218 7.35 -14.89 -3.81
C MET A 218 7.35 -15.76 -2.55
N ALA A 219 6.29 -16.53 -2.28
CA ALA A 219 6.28 -17.53 -1.22
C ALA A 219 7.10 -18.77 -1.60
N GLN A 220 6.99 -19.23 -2.85
CA GLN A 220 7.84 -20.32 -3.40
C GLN A 220 9.33 -19.93 -3.36
N PHE A 221 9.63 -18.68 -3.72
CA PHE A 221 10.97 -18.11 -3.64
C PHE A 221 11.53 -18.08 -2.21
N ARG A 222 10.70 -17.73 -1.21
CA ARG A 222 11.05 -17.80 0.24
C ARG A 222 11.23 -19.24 0.74
N ALA A 223 10.62 -20.24 0.11
CA ALA A 223 10.70 -21.64 0.52
C ALA A 223 12.03 -22.34 0.19
N GLY A 224 12.99 -21.64 -0.45
CA GLY A 224 14.36 -22.13 -0.66
C GLY A 224 14.52 -23.18 -1.77
N ALA A 225 13.50 -23.39 -2.59
CA ALA A 225 13.53 -24.40 -3.66
C ALA A 225 14.50 -24.08 -4.81
N MET A 226 14.90 -22.81 -4.97
CA MET A 226 15.65 -22.30 -6.13
C MET A 226 16.71 -21.29 -5.69
N LEU A 227 17.93 -21.77 -5.45
CA LEU A 227 19.11 -20.97 -5.09
C LEU A 227 20.32 -21.24 -6.01
N ASP A 228 20.08 -21.73 -7.22
CA ASP A 228 21.09 -21.73 -8.28
C ASP A 228 21.04 -20.43 -9.09
N ASP A 229 22.15 -20.07 -9.75
CA ASP A 229 22.25 -18.81 -10.50
C ASP A 229 21.34 -18.80 -11.74
N ALA A 230 20.99 -19.97 -12.28
CA ALA A 230 20.15 -20.10 -13.46
C ALA A 230 18.68 -19.80 -13.15
N CYS A 231 18.08 -20.41 -12.11
CA CYS A 231 16.71 -20.10 -11.73
C CYS A 231 16.60 -18.69 -11.14
N LEU A 232 17.57 -18.23 -10.33
CA LEU A 232 17.59 -16.83 -9.88
C LEU A 232 17.54 -15.84 -11.04
N ARG A 233 18.21 -16.14 -12.16
CA ARG A 233 18.20 -15.33 -13.38
C ARG A 233 16.88 -15.41 -14.14
N GLN A 234 16.33 -16.62 -14.34
CA GLN A 234 14.99 -16.79 -14.93
C GLN A 234 13.94 -16.02 -14.13
N ASN A 235 14.02 -16.09 -12.80
CA ASN A 235 13.07 -15.49 -11.90
C ASN A 235 13.01 -13.94 -11.98
N VAL A 236 14.09 -13.28 -12.42
CA VAL A 236 14.09 -11.83 -12.68
C VAL A 236 13.37 -11.49 -13.97
N GLU A 237 13.54 -12.30 -15.03
CA GLU A 237 12.86 -12.08 -16.31
C GLU A 237 11.36 -12.42 -16.20
N ASP A 238 10.99 -13.43 -15.43
CA ASP A 238 9.60 -13.74 -15.11
C ASP A 238 8.92 -12.59 -14.33
N ILE A 239 9.56 -12.05 -13.29
CA ILE A 239 9.07 -10.85 -12.59
C ILE A 239 8.93 -9.67 -13.55
N ALA A 240 9.89 -9.47 -14.46
CA ALA A 240 9.82 -8.40 -15.47
C ALA A 240 8.66 -8.62 -16.46
N ALA A 241 8.34 -9.87 -16.82
CA ALA A 241 7.19 -10.22 -17.65
C ALA A 241 5.85 -9.98 -16.93
N TYR A 242 5.69 -10.41 -15.68
CA TYR A 242 4.49 -10.12 -14.88
C TYR A 242 4.29 -8.62 -14.69
N ALA A 243 5.34 -7.88 -14.33
CA ALA A 243 5.26 -6.42 -14.14
C ALA A 243 5.08 -5.64 -15.46
N LYS A 244 5.51 -6.18 -16.61
CA LYS A 244 5.14 -5.65 -17.94
C LYS A 244 3.65 -5.88 -18.24
N THR A 245 3.12 -7.06 -17.94
CA THR A 245 1.69 -7.40 -18.13
C THR A 245 0.81 -6.53 -17.23
N TRP A 246 1.22 -6.33 -15.98
CA TRP A 246 0.63 -5.37 -15.06
C TRP A 246 0.63 -3.94 -15.61
N GLN A 247 1.79 -3.45 -16.08
CA GLN A 247 1.90 -2.12 -16.67
C GLN A 247 0.92 -1.96 -17.84
N ASN A 248 0.84 -2.93 -18.75
CA ASN A 248 -0.04 -2.82 -19.90
C ASN A 248 -1.49 -2.55 -19.47
N VAL A 249 -2.04 -3.36 -18.54
CA VAL A 249 -3.46 -3.24 -18.13
C VAL A 249 -3.72 -2.08 -17.16
N LEU A 250 -2.83 -1.82 -16.19
CA LEU A 250 -3.08 -0.85 -15.10
C LEU A 250 -2.53 0.57 -15.33
N LEU A 251 -1.75 0.82 -16.40
CA LEU A 251 -1.22 2.16 -16.70
C LEU A 251 -2.30 3.25 -16.86
N PRO A 252 -3.48 3.01 -17.47
CA PRO A 252 -4.56 4.00 -17.50
C PRO A 252 -4.97 4.48 -16.10
N LEU A 253 -5.21 3.55 -15.18
CA LEU A 253 -5.63 3.86 -13.82
C LEU A 253 -4.52 4.55 -13.02
N GLN A 254 -3.26 4.19 -13.24
CA GLN A 254 -2.12 4.88 -12.64
C GLN A 254 -2.05 6.35 -13.06
N MET A 255 -2.21 6.66 -14.35
CA MET A 255 -2.28 8.04 -14.84
C MET A 255 -3.51 8.78 -14.29
N TYR A 256 -4.68 8.13 -14.27
CA TYR A 256 -5.93 8.68 -13.76
C TYR A 256 -5.83 9.07 -12.28
N TYR A 257 -5.39 8.17 -11.39
CA TYR A 257 -5.21 8.49 -9.97
C TYR A 257 -4.12 9.54 -9.75
N CYS A 258 -3.00 9.48 -10.50
CA CYS A 258 -1.94 10.48 -10.40
C CYS A 258 -2.45 11.88 -10.77
N SER A 259 -3.37 11.99 -11.75
CA SER A 259 -4.03 13.26 -12.13
C SER A 259 -4.91 13.85 -11.02
N LYS A 260 -5.36 13.02 -10.07
CA LYS A 260 -6.10 13.40 -8.86
C LYS A 260 -5.19 13.61 -7.64
N GLY A 261 -3.86 13.57 -7.82
CA GLY A 261 -2.87 13.67 -6.74
C GLY A 261 -2.78 12.42 -5.85
N GLN A 262 -3.27 11.27 -6.33
CA GLN A 262 -3.36 10.01 -5.59
C GLN A 262 -2.49 8.92 -6.24
N GLU A 263 -2.10 7.89 -5.47
CA GLU A 263 -1.39 6.72 -6.00
C GLU A 263 -2.36 5.53 -6.08
N HIS A 264 -2.48 4.88 -7.24
CA HIS A 264 -3.41 3.76 -7.45
C HIS A 264 -3.12 2.60 -6.48
N ALA A 265 -4.04 2.32 -5.55
CA ALA A 265 -3.83 1.43 -4.41
C ALA A 265 -3.34 0.02 -4.77
N ALA A 266 -3.96 -0.64 -5.77
CA ALA A 266 -3.53 -1.97 -6.20
C ALA A 266 -2.10 -1.96 -6.78
N SER A 267 -1.71 -0.87 -7.45
CA SER A 267 -0.33 -0.72 -7.96
C SER A 267 0.66 -0.41 -6.83
N VAL A 268 0.27 0.39 -5.83
CA VAL A 268 1.07 0.62 -4.60
C VAL A 268 1.33 -0.69 -3.86
N ALA A 269 0.38 -1.63 -3.86
CA ALA A 269 0.53 -2.97 -3.32
C ALA A 269 1.47 -3.83 -4.20
N PHE A 270 1.20 -3.93 -5.50
CA PHE A 270 1.99 -4.73 -6.46
C PHE A 270 3.48 -4.38 -6.46
N PHE A 271 3.83 -3.11 -6.69
CA PHE A 271 5.24 -2.64 -6.61
C PHE A 271 5.80 -2.76 -5.19
N GLY A 272 4.96 -2.68 -4.16
CA GLY A 272 5.34 -2.92 -2.76
C GLY A 272 5.82 -4.35 -2.50
N GLN A 273 5.13 -5.35 -3.03
CA GLN A 273 5.49 -6.76 -2.87
C GLN A 273 6.79 -7.11 -3.61
N ILE A 274 7.00 -6.61 -4.82
CA ILE A 274 8.24 -6.85 -5.58
C ILE A 274 9.42 -6.07 -4.96
N ARG A 275 9.17 -4.93 -4.30
CA ARG A 275 10.16 -4.25 -3.46
C ARG A 275 10.53 -5.09 -2.22
N GLU A 276 9.54 -5.61 -1.50
CA GLU A 276 9.76 -6.52 -0.35
C GLU A 276 10.56 -7.77 -0.77
N ALA A 277 10.25 -8.33 -1.95
CA ALA A 277 10.97 -9.44 -2.55
C ALA A 277 12.48 -9.16 -2.73
N ALA A 278 12.83 -8.05 -3.37
CA ALA A 278 14.22 -7.65 -3.56
C ALA A 278 14.93 -7.39 -2.22
N ILE A 279 14.24 -6.76 -1.26
CA ILE A 279 14.74 -6.53 0.10
C ILE A 279 15.08 -7.87 0.79
N LEU A 280 14.21 -8.88 0.72
CA LEU A 280 14.46 -10.21 1.30
C LEU A 280 15.60 -10.95 0.56
N LEU A 281 15.62 -10.89 -0.77
CA LEU A 281 16.66 -11.52 -1.58
C LEU A 281 18.07 -10.99 -1.26
N HIS A 282 18.20 -9.69 -1.00
CA HIS A 282 19.43 -9.10 -0.49
C HIS A 282 19.71 -9.47 0.98
N ASN A 283 18.72 -9.37 1.87
CA ASN A 283 18.91 -9.46 3.33
C ASN A 283 19.05 -10.89 3.88
N GLU A 284 18.48 -11.87 3.20
CA GLU A 284 18.34 -13.27 3.67
C GLU A 284 18.97 -14.24 2.66
N GLY A 285 18.79 -14.01 1.35
CA GLY A 285 19.46 -14.77 0.30
C GLY A 285 20.90 -14.32 -0.03
N GLY A 286 21.31 -13.12 0.38
CA GLY A 286 22.63 -12.53 0.08
C GLY A 286 22.82 -12.09 -1.38
N GLN A 287 21.83 -12.26 -2.25
CA GLN A 287 21.94 -12.08 -3.70
C GLN A 287 21.72 -10.60 -4.11
N THR A 288 22.57 -9.71 -3.59
CA THR A 288 22.53 -8.24 -3.82
C THR A 288 22.41 -7.87 -5.30
N VAL A 289 23.10 -8.58 -6.19
CA VAL A 289 23.07 -8.34 -7.65
C VAL A 289 21.68 -8.63 -8.23
N TYR A 290 21.04 -9.73 -7.84
CA TYR A 290 19.70 -10.08 -8.33
C TYR A 290 18.62 -9.18 -7.72
N ALA A 291 18.73 -8.82 -6.45
CA ALA A 291 17.87 -7.82 -5.82
C ALA A 291 17.95 -6.46 -6.55
N CYS A 292 19.16 -6.00 -6.87
CA CYS A 292 19.37 -4.76 -7.62
C CYS A 292 18.78 -4.84 -9.04
N ARG A 293 19.00 -5.95 -9.75
CA ARG A 293 18.43 -6.19 -11.09
C ARG A 293 16.90 -6.15 -11.09
N ILE A 294 16.23 -6.79 -10.11
CA ILE A 294 14.76 -6.75 -9.99
C ILE A 294 14.27 -5.30 -9.87
N LEU A 295 14.86 -4.51 -8.97
CA LEU A 295 14.46 -3.11 -8.80
C LEU A 295 14.77 -2.26 -10.04
N GLN A 296 15.89 -2.48 -10.71
CA GLN A 296 16.22 -1.83 -12.00
C GLN A 296 15.21 -2.18 -13.11
N ARG A 297 14.68 -3.41 -13.14
CA ARG A 297 13.59 -3.79 -14.06
C ARG A 297 12.31 -3.01 -13.75
N LEU A 298 12.02 -2.68 -12.48
CA LEU A 298 10.87 -1.85 -12.08
C LEU A 298 11.07 -0.36 -12.40
N ASP A 299 12.26 0.20 -12.16
CA ASP A 299 12.56 1.62 -12.42
C ASP A 299 12.53 1.96 -13.93
N ALA A 300 12.79 0.98 -14.79
CA ALA A 300 12.61 1.09 -16.23
C ALA A 300 11.14 1.16 -16.70
N MET A 301 10.14 0.97 -15.81
CA MET A 301 8.73 0.92 -16.17
C MET A 301 8.08 2.31 -16.21
N LYS A 302 7.28 2.57 -17.26
CA LYS A 302 6.43 3.76 -17.37
C LYS A 302 5.47 3.87 -16.18
N ALA A 303 4.95 2.73 -15.73
CA ALA A 303 4.03 2.62 -14.60
C ALA A 303 4.54 3.29 -13.31
N LEU A 304 5.84 3.19 -13.02
CA LEU A 304 6.39 3.65 -11.74
C LEU A 304 6.37 5.19 -11.61
N LYS A 305 6.43 5.92 -12.73
CA LYS A 305 6.42 7.39 -12.78
C LYS A 305 5.14 8.02 -12.20
N TYR A 306 4.04 7.26 -12.22
CA TYR A 306 2.73 7.66 -11.71
C TYR A 306 2.52 7.24 -10.24
N LEU A 307 3.59 6.76 -9.58
CA LEU A 307 3.64 6.37 -8.18
C LEU A 307 4.86 7.04 -7.52
N PRO A 308 4.93 8.39 -7.44
CA PRO A 308 6.16 9.13 -7.12
C PRO A 308 6.78 8.77 -5.75
N ARG A 309 5.98 8.29 -4.78
CA ARG A 309 6.51 7.81 -3.49
C ARG A 309 7.21 6.46 -3.64
N ARG A 310 6.67 5.57 -4.49
CA ARG A 310 7.29 4.27 -4.84
C ARG A 310 8.51 4.45 -5.74
N GLU A 311 8.44 5.36 -6.71
CA GLU A 311 9.54 5.70 -7.61
C GLU A 311 10.78 6.15 -6.81
N LYS A 312 10.60 7.08 -5.86
CA LYS A 312 11.66 7.51 -4.95
C LYS A 312 12.20 6.34 -4.11
N GLN A 313 11.34 5.56 -3.46
CA GLN A 313 11.76 4.42 -2.62
C GLN A 313 12.59 3.39 -3.40
N ILE A 314 12.18 3.06 -4.63
CA ILE A 314 12.88 2.08 -5.48
C ILE A 314 14.22 2.63 -5.95
N ARG A 315 14.33 3.92 -6.29
CA ARG A 315 15.62 4.54 -6.65
C ARG A 315 16.59 4.63 -5.47
N GLU A 316 16.10 4.96 -4.28
CA GLU A 316 16.91 4.96 -3.04
C GLU A 316 17.45 3.55 -2.74
N ASP A 317 16.64 2.51 -2.91
CA ASP A 317 17.08 1.11 -2.78
C ASP A 317 18.09 0.70 -3.86
N ILE A 318 17.88 1.06 -5.13
CA ILE A 318 18.83 0.77 -6.22
C ILE A 318 20.18 1.43 -5.95
N LEU A 319 20.17 2.69 -5.48
CA LEU A 319 21.39 3.41 -5.11
C LEU A 319 22.11 2.70 -3.95
N PHE A 320 21.38 2.30 -2.91
CA PHE A 320 21.93 1.54 -1.79
C PHE A 320 22.53 0.20 -2.24
N LEU A 321 21.81 -0.59 -3.05
CA LEU A 321 22.27 -1.90 -3.51
C LEU A 321 23.44 -1.83 -4.51
N SER A 322 23.50 -0.80 -5.35
CA SER A 322 24.60 -0.60 -6.32
C SER A 322 25.88 -0.09 -5.65
N GLN A 323 25.78 0.88 -4.73
CA GLN A 323 26.89 1.25 -3.84
C GLN A 323 27.35 0.06 -2.98
N THR A 324 26.39 -0.74 -2.51
CA THR A 324 26.70 -1.99 -1.83
C THR A 324 27.51 -2.88 -2.76
N SER A 325 27.08 -3.19 -3.99
CA SER A 325 27.82 -4.06 -4.92
C SER A 325 29.28 -3.61 -5.14
N HIS A 326 29.51 -2.33 -5.44
CA HIS A 326 30.85 -1.83 -5.77
C HIS A 326 31.86 -1.79 -4.61
N ARG A 327 31.40 -1.83 -3.34
CA ARG A 327 32.27 -1.81 -2.15
C ARG A 327 33.16 -3.06 -1.99
N TRP A 328 32.91 -4.13 -2.75
CA TRP A 328 33.53 -5.46 -2.57
C TRP A 328 34.44 -5.80 -3.74
N GLU A 329 34.18 -5.24 -4.92
CA GLU A 329 35.04 -5.32 -6.11
C GLU A 329 36.40 -4.63 -5.91
N LYS A 330 36.50 -3.75 -4.91
CA LYS A 330 37.77 -3.19 -4.42
C LYS A 330 38.10 -3.75 -3.04
N PRO A 331 39.00 -4.74 -2.92
CA PRO A 331 39.55 -5.11 -1.62
C PRO A 331 40.44 -3.97 -1.12
N THR A 332 40.03 -3.31 -0.03
CA THR A 332 40.81 -2.24 0.61
C THR A 332 42.11 -2.82 1.18
N ARG A 333 43.20 -2.68 0.43
CA ARG A 333 44.55 -2.63 1.00
C ARG A 333 44.76 -1.26 1.64
N GLU A 334 45.60 -1.25 2.66
CA GLU A 334 45.85 -0.13 3.58
C GLU A 334 44.59 0.27 4.41
N GLU A 335 44.71 0.61 5.69
CA GLU A 335 45.90 0.89 6.50
C GLU A 335 46.05 -0.13 7.65
N GLY A 336 47.28 -0.40 8.07
CA GLY A 336 47.59 -1.18 9.27
C GLY A 336 48.40 -0.34 10.26
N ALA A 337 47.80 0.03 11.40
CA ALA A 337 48.45 0.81 12.45
C ALA A 337 48.04 0.32 13.86
N GLY A 338 48.90 -0.53 14.44
CA GLY A 338 49.05 -0.83 15.87
C GLY A 338 47.83 -0.80 16.81
N VAL A 339 47.27 -1.98 17.08
CA VAL A 339 46.76 -2.35 18.42
C VAL A 339 47.35 -3.72 18.78
N GLU A 340 47.73 -3.92 20.04
CA GLU A 340 48.53 -5.07 20.47
C GLU A 340 47.77 -6.41 20.47
N ARG A 341 48.44 -7.49 20.06
CA ARG A 341 47.97 -8.86 20.26
C ARG A 341 48.54 -9.41 21.56
N ILE A 342 47.69 -9.56 22.57
CA ILE A 342 48.03 -10.28 23.81
C ILE A 342 48.18 -11.79 23.48
N PRO A 343 49.16 -12.52 24.03
CA PRO A 343 49.41 -13.92 23.66
C PRO A 343 48.30 -14.90 24.08
N HIS A 344 48.14 -15.97 23.31
CA HIS A 344 47.46 -17.19 23.77
C HIS A 344 48.35 -17.92 24.78
N ASP A 345 47.79 -18.29 25.95
CA ASP A 345 48.08 -19.60 26.57
C ASP A 345 47.05 -19.99 27.65
N ALA A 346 46.01 -20.73 27.25
CA ALA A 346 45.13 -21.54 28.10
C ALA A 346 44.24 -22.42 27.19
N PRO A 347 43.83 -23.64 27.61
CA PRO A 347 42.83 -24.43 26.89
C PRO A 347 41.41 -23.92 27.18
N THR A 348 41.11 -22.68 26.77
CA THR A 348 39.83 -22.02 27.06
C THR A 348 38.66 -22.79 26.46
N LYS A 349 37.70 -23.21 27.30
CA LYS A 349 36.49 -23.86 26.81
C LYS A 349 35.59 -22.83 26.12
N VAL A 350 35.36 -23.05 24.83
CA VAL A 350 34.45 -22.23 24.03
C VAL A 350 33.05 -22.86 24.11
N PHE A 351 32.08 -22.08 24.59
CA PHE A 351 30.69 -22.51 24.74
C PHE A 351 29.85 -22.20 23.49
N TYR A 352 30.16 -21.11 22.79
CA TYR A 352 29.54 -20.71 21.54
C TYR A 352 30.55 -19.95 20.68
N ASN A 353 30.54 -20.17 19.37
CA ASN A 353 31.39 -19.47 18.40
C ASN A 353 30.64 -19.40 17.06
N ALA A 354 30.24 -18.21 16.65
CA ALA A 354 29.63 -17.98 15.34
C ALA A 354 29.95 -16.58 14.80
N ASP A 355 29.98 -16.46 13.47
CA ASP A 355 29.95 -15.17 12.79
C ASP A 355 28.52 -14.61 12.88
N VAL A 356 28.32 -13.54 13.67
CA VAL A 356 27.00 -12.97 13.95
C VAL A 356 26.85 -11.60 13.28
N GLY A 357 25.86 -11.49 12.39
CA GLY A 357 25.56 -10.27 11.65
C GLY A 357 24.99 -10.57 10.26
N GLY A 358 24.78 -9.52 9.46
CA GLY A 358 24.55 -9.69 8.02
C GLY A 358 25.84 -10.13 7.30
N PHE A 359 25.72 -10.66 6.09
CA PHE A 359 26.84 -11.25 5.32
C PHE A 359 28.11 -10.38 5.24
N PHE A 360 27.98 -9.05 5.30
CA PHE A 360 29.07 -8.09 5.13
C PHE A 360 29.46 -7.33 6.42
N SER A 361 28.84 -7.65 7.57
CA SER A 361 29.21 -7.14 8.90
C SER A 361 29.19 -8.29 9.90
N LYS A 362 29.99 -9.33 9.62
CA LYS A 362 30.14 -10.52 10.44
C LYS A 362 31.03 -10.21 11.65
N HIS A 363 30.41 -9.89 12.78
CA HIS A 363 31.12 -9.76 14.04
C HIS A 363 31.19 -11.14 14.68
N ARG A 364 32.40 -11.68 14.89
CA ARG A 364 32.51 -12.98 15.55
C ARG A 364 32.07 -12.84 17.01
N LEU A 365 31.05 -13.62 17.38
CA LEU A 365 30.58 -13.75 18.74
C LEU A 365 31.16 -15.04 19.32
N ILE A 366 32.06 -14.91 20.30
CA ILE A 366 32.58 -16.04 21.07
C ILE A 366 32.09 -15.90 22.50
N ILE A 367 31.45 -16.94 23.05
CA ILE A 367 31.18 -17.05 24.49
C ILE A 367 32.08 -18.15 25.03
N SER A 368 32.93 -17.80 25.99
CA SER A 368 33.99 -18.66 26.53
C SER A 368 34.11 -18.51 28.05
N GLU A 369 34.90 -19.37 28.70
CA GLU A 369 35.22 -19.24 30.13
C GLU A 369 35.98 -17.95 30.47
N GLN A 370 36.67 -17.32 29.51
CA GLN A 370 37.37 -16.05 29.71
C GLN A 370 36.48 -14.82 29.55
N GLY A 371 35.40 -14.89 28.75
CA GLY A 371 34.60 -13.73 28.40
C GLY A 371 33.71 -13.89 27.17
N ILE A 372 33.01 -12.82 26.84
CA ILE A 372 32.31 -12.63 25.57
C ILE A 372 33.24 -11.83 24.64
N THR A 373 33.64 -12.42 23.51
CA THR A 373 34.29 -11.66 22.43
C THR A 373 33.23 -11.15 21.46
N TRP A 374 33.24 -9.85 21.17
CA TRP A 374 32.35 -9.20 20.21
C TRP A 374 33.10 -8.10 19.46
N SER A 375 33.08 -8.14 18.13
CA SER A 375 33.81 -7.18 17.28
C SER A 375 35.30 -7.08 17.65
N ASP A 376 35.95 -8.23 17.82
CA ASP A 376 37.35 -8.40 18.24
C ASP A 376 37.72 -7.83 19.63
N THR A 377 36.78 -7.22 20.35
CA THR A 377 36.92 -6.84 21.77
C THR A 377 36.50 -8.00 22.67
N LEU A 378 37.36 -8.39 23.62
CA LEU A 378 37.03 -9.33 24.69
C LEU A 378 36.48 -8.59 25.91
N THR A 379 35.25 -8.90 26.32
CA THR A 379 34.66 -8.50 27.60
C THR A 379 34.76 -9.66 28.60
N PRO A 380 35.55 -9.55 29.69
CA PRO A 380 35.59 -10.55 30.76
C PRO A 380 34.21 -10.79 31.40
N LEU A 381 33.91 -12.03 31.77
CA LEU A 381 32.59 -12.37 32.35
C LEU A 381 32.29 -11.61 33.67
N ALA A 382 33.34 -11.27 34.43
CA ALA A 382 33.24 -10.54 35.70
C ALA A 382 32.84 -9.06 35.54
N ASP A 383 33.08 -8.46 34.36
CA ASP A 383 32.83 -7.04 34.10
C ASP A 383 31.39 -6.78 33.63
N ILE A 384 30.62 -7.83 33.34
CA ILE A 384 29.26 -7.74 32.80
C ILE A 384 28.25 -7.61 33.94
N THR A 385 27.73 -6.39 34.12
CA THR A 385 26.82 -6.02 35.20
C THR A 385 25.34 -6.13 34.82
N GLY A 386 25.03 -6.23 33.53
CA GLY A 386 23.65 -6.40 33.06
C GLY A 386 23.51 -7.09 31.70
N ILE A 387 22.40 -7.80 31.52
CA ILE A 387 21.99 -8.48 30.28
C ILE A 387 20.50 -8.25 30.01
N ALA A 388 20.12 -8.06 28.75
CA ALA A 388 18.73 -7.88 28.31
C ALA A 388 18.53 -8.50 26.91
N TRP A 389 17.31 -8.92 26.56
CA TRP A 389 17.01 -9.46 25.23
C TRP A 389 15.52 -9.40 24.88
N GLY A 390 15.22 -9.15 23.61
CA GLY A 390 13.85 -8.99 23.12
C GLY A 390 13.66 -9.44 21.67
N ALA A 391 12.40 -9.49 21.25
CA ALA A 391 12.00 -9.93 19.92
C ALA A 391 10.87 -9.03 19.39
N VAL A 392 11.20 -8.11 18.47
CA VAL A 392 10.25 -7.13 17.93
C VAL A 392 9.59 -7.72 16.68
N ARG A 393 8.29 -7.98 16.75
CA ARG A 393 7.48 -8.34 15.56
C ARG A 393 7.19 -7.07 14.76
N ARG A 394 7.72 -6.97 13.54
CA ARG A 394 7.33 -5.94 12.58
C ARG A 394 6.01 -6.32 11.93
N TRP A 395 5.07 -5.39 11.95
CA TRP A 395 3.77 -5.49 11.30
C TRP A 395 3.72 -4.56 10.10
N ILE A 396 3.07 -4.99 9.02
CA ILE A 396 2.66 -4.14 7.90
C ILE A 396 1.22 -4.53 7.58
N SER A 397 0.31 -3.56 7.53
CA SER A 397 -1.12 -3.77 7.24
C SER A 397 -1.75 -4.95 8.00
N PHE A 398 -1.56 -4.97 9.33
CA PHE A 398 -2.08 -5.99 10.26
C PHE A 398 -1.57 -7.44 10.05
N ILE A 399 -0.60 -7.67 9.17
CA ILE A 399 0.06 -8.97 8.98
C ILE A 399 1.43 -8.93 9.71
N PRO A 400 1.80 -9.99 10.47
CA PRO A 400 3.11 -10.08 11.10
C PRO A 400 4.16 -10.48 10.04
N VAL A 401 4.99 -9.54 9.61
CA VAL A 401 5.89 -9.71 8.46
C VAL A 401 7.21 -10.37 8.86
N ARG A 402 7.80 -9.97 9.99
CA ARG A 402 9.15 -10.40 10.39
C ARG A 402 9.35 -10.23 11.90
N THR A 403 10.25 -11.00 12.50
CA THR A 403 10.71 -10.77 13.89
C THR A 403 12.19 -10.43 13.86
N ASP A 404 12.55 -9.24 14.35
CA ASP A 404 13.95 -8.89 14.64
C ASP A 404 14.26 -9.27 16.10
N TYR A 405 15.45 -9.82 16.33
CA TYR A 405 15.89 -10.30 17.64
C TYR A 405 17.03 -9.43 18.16
N TYR A 406 16.98 -9.07 19.45
CA TYR A 406 17.94 -8.19 20.09
C TYR A 406 18.48 -8.84 21.36
N ILE A 407 19.80 -8.79 21.54
CA ILE A 407 20.50 -9.18 22.78
C ILE A 407 21.43 -8.02 23.14
N ARG A 408 21.44 -7.64 24.42
CA ARG A 408 22.26 -6.55 24.95
C ARG A 408 23.00 -7.04 26.20
N TYR A 409 24.21 -6.53 26.41
CA TYR A 409 24.90 -6.66 27.69
C TYR A 409 25.63 -5.35 28.02
N THR A 410 25.87 -5.08 29.30
CA THR A 410 26.53 -3.85 29.75
C THR A 410 27.61 -4.13 30.78
N THR A 411 28.60 -3.25 30.78
CA THR A 411 29.72 -3.20 31.73
C THR A 411 29.80 -1.82 32.38
N MET A 412 30.81 -1.61 33.23
CA MET A 412 31.16 -0.27 33.72
C MET A 412 31.72 0.66 32.63
N ALA A 413 32.19 0.12 31.50
CA ALA A 413 32.76 0.90 30.39
C ALA A 413 31.73 1.29 29.31
N GLY A 414 30.57 0.61 29.27
CA GLY A 414 29.50 0.88 28.30
C GLY A 414 28.61 -0.35 28.02
N GLU A 415 27.62 -0.15 27.14
CA GLU A 415 26.75 -1.21 26.64
C GLU A 415 27.17 -1.74 25.26
N HIS A 416 26.88 -3.01 25.03
CA HIS A 416 27.09 -3.72 23.78
C HIS A 416 25.73 -4.25 23.28
N ARG A 417 25.46 -4.07 21.98
CA ARG A 417 24.21 -4.50 21.34
C ARG A 417 24.50 -5.50 20.22
N ILE A 418 23.81 -6.64 20.24
CA ILE A 418 23.85 -7.71 19.26
C ILE A 418 22.46 -7.80 18.62
N HIS A 419 22.41 -7.73 17.30
CA HIS A 419 21.16 -7.83 16.53
C HIS A 419 21.17 -9.10 15.67
N LEU A 420 20.07 -9.85 15.73
CA LEU A 420 19.93 -11.19 15.17
C LEU A 420 18.66 -11.26 14.31
N ARG A 421 18.75 -12.05 13.23
CA ARG A 421 17.63 -12.32 12.31
C ARG A 421 17.11 -13.75 12.40
N ASP A 422 17.97 -14.67 12.86
CA ASP A 422 17.62 -16.08 13.06
C ASP A 422 17.22 -16.36 14.52
N LYS A 423 16.04 -16.96 14.67
CA LYS A 423 15.48 -17.42 15.95
C LYS A 423 16.32 -18.52 16.61
N LYS A 424 16.92 -19.43 15.83
CA LYS A 424 17.72 -20.55 16.35
C LYS A 424 18.98 -20.03 17.04
N SER A 425 19.74 -19.18 16.35
CA SER A 425 20.94 -18.50 16.89
C SER A 425 20.60 -17.64 18.11
N TYR A 426 19.48 -16.89 18.09
CA TYR A 426 18.99 -16.15 19.26
C TYR A 426 18.71 -17.05 20.49
N GLN A 427 17.99 -18.16 20.30
CA GLN A 427 17.72 -19.12 21.38
C GLN A 427 18.97 -19.84 21.89
N GLU A 428 19.97 -20.04 21.02
CA GLU A 428 21.25 -20.64 21.39
C GLU A 428 22.12 -19.65 22.18
N ILE A 429 22.33 -18.44 21.66
CA ILE A 429 23.11 -17.37 22.32
C ILE A 429 22.56 -17.06 23.71
N ILE A 430 21.23 -16.89 23.87
CA ILE A 430 20.63 -16.67 25.21
C ILE A 430 20.88 -17.84 26.15
N ARG A 431 20.79 -19.09 25.67
CA ARG A 431 21.06 -20.29 26.49
C ARG A 431 22.50 -20.33 26.99
N HIS A 432 23.46 -19.85 26.19
CA HIS A 432 24.86 -19.76 26.59
C HIS A 432 25.13 -18.55 27.49
N LEU A 433 24.61 -17.37 27.15
CA LEU A 433 24.70 -16.13 27.94
C LEU A 433 24.11 -16.28 29.36
N TRP A 434 22.97 -16.98 29.48
CA TRP A 434 22.39 -17.32 30.78
C TRP A 434 23.34 -18.16 31.64
N LYS A 435 23.98 -19.17 31.04
CA LYS A 435 24.90 -20.09 31.73
C LYS A 435 26.23 -19.44 32.10
N SER A 436 26.74 -18.50 31.29
CA SER A 436 28.03 -17.84 31.54
C SER A 436 27.93 -16.59 32.43
N VAL A 437 26.83 -15.83 32.33
CA VAL A 437 26.67 -14.54 33.04
C VAL A 437 25.38 -14.48 33.86
N GLY A 438 24.25 -14.94 33.32
CA GLY A 438 22.93 -14.79 33.96
C GLY A 438 22.84 -15.37 35.37
N VAL A 439 23.46 -16.53 35.61
CA VAL A 439 23.56 -17.15 36.95
C VAL A 439 24.41 -16.28 37.90
N SER A 440 25.51 -15.67 37.44
CA SER A 440 26.35 -14.80 38.28
C SER A 440 25.62 -13.50 38.65
N ILE A 441 24.90 -12.89 37.70
CA ILE A 441 24.06 -11.71 37.98
C ILE A 441 22.96 -12.07 38.99
N LEU A 442 22.31 -13.23 38.87
CA LEU A 442 21.30 -13.70 39.81
C LEU A 442 21.87 -13.86 41.24
N VAL A 443 23.06 -14.46 41.38
CA VAL A 443 23.76 -14.57 42.67
C VAL A 443 24.12 -13.19 43.23
N ASN A 444 24.65 -12.29 42.40
CA ASN A 444 25.01 -10.93 42.81
C ASN A 444 23.79 -10.11 43.27
N MET A 445 22.63 -10.28 42.63
CA MET A 445 21.37 -9.70 43.09
C MET A 445 20.99 -10.23 44.48
N LEU A 446 20.97 -11.56 44.66
CA LEU A 446 20.61 -12.16 45.95
C LEU A 446 21.57 -11.75 47.08
N LEU A 447 22.86 -11.58 46.78
CA LEU A 447 23.85 -11.05 47.73
C LEU A 447 23.62 -9.57 48.06
N ALA A 448 23.24 -8.74 47.08
CA ALA A 448 22.88 -7.35 47.32
C ALA A 448 21.63 -7.23 48.21
N LEU A 449 20.58 -8.02 47.92
CA LEU A 449 19.36 -8.12 48.75
C LEU A 449 19.71 -8.59 50.17
N ARG A 450 20.53 -9.65 50.31
CA ARG A 450 21.04 -10.16 51.61
C ARG A 450 21.82 -9.09 52.40
N SER A 451 22.48 -8.15 51.71
CA SER A 451 23.16 -7.00 52.32
C SER A 451 22.24 -5.82 52.69
N GLY A 452 20.93 -5.95 52.50
CA GLY A 452 19.94 -4.90 52.80
C GLY A 452 19.85 -3.79 51.76
N LYS A 453 20.25 -4.04 50.50
CA LYS A 453 20.08 -3.10 49.39
C LYS A 453 18.80 -3.40 48.63
N ASP A 454 18.06 -2.34 48.31
CA ASP A 454 16.97 -2.40 47.33
C ASP A 454 17.54 -2.42 45.90
N ILE A 455 16.83 -3.09 44.99
CA ILE A 455 17.17 -3.23 43.58
C ILE A 455 16.01 -2.67 42.74
N ARG A 456 16.35 -1.88 41.72
CA ARG A 456 15.38 -1.37 40.74
C ARG A 456 15.70 -1.90 39.35
N ILE A 457 14.68 -2.41 38.67
CA ILE A 457 14.69 -2.86 37.27
C ILE A 457 13.45 -2.28 36.61
N GLY A 458 13.61 -1.35 35.68
CA GLY A 458 12.51 -0.60 35.07
C GLY A 458 11.65 0.16 36.11
N GLY A 459 10.34 -0.12 36.10
CA GLY A 459 9.39 0.35 37.11
C GLY A 459 9.42 -0.47 38.42
N ILE A 460 9.95 -1.68 38.41
CA ILE A 460 9.93 -2.60 39.56
C ILE A 460 11.06 -2.20 40.54
N ASN A 461 10.69 -1.72 41.73
CA ASN A 461 11.62 -1.47 42.84
C ASN A 461 11.35 -2.47 43.98
N PHE A 462 12.36 -3.22 44.40
CA PHE A 462 12.18 -4.33 45.34
C PHE A 462 13.35 -4.54 46.29
N SER A 463 13.02 -5.01 47.49
CA SER A 463 13.94 -5.36 48.56
C SER A 463 14.00 -6.88 48.74
N ASP A 464 14.82 -7.34 49.69
CA ASP A 464 14.84 -8.77 50.05
C ASP A 464 13.45 -9.25 50.53
N THR A 465 12.63 -8.38 51.13
CA THR A 465 11.37 -8.74 51.81
C THR A 465 10.09 -8.45 51.02
N GLY A 466 10.14 -7.59 50.00
CA GLY A 466 8.97 -7.31 49.15
C GLY A 466 9.26 -6.38 47.98
N VAL A 467 8.20 -6.01 47.27
CA VAL A 467 8.21 -5.09 46.11
C VAL A 467 7.32 -3.87 46.38
N ILE A 468 7.70 -2.72 45.82
CA ILE A 468 6.83 -1.55 45.75
C ILE A 468 6.14 -1.54 44.39
N LEU A 469 4.80 -1.53 44.41
CA LEU A 469 3.96 -1.42 43.21
C LEU A 469 3.25 -0.06 43.20
N THR A 470 2.96 0.47 42.01
CA THR A 470 2.28 1.76 41.80
C THR A 470 0.82 1.53 41.42
N GLU A 471 -0.09 2.38 41.90
CA GLU A 471 -1.52 2.29 41.57
C GLU A 471 -1.77 2.37 40.05
N THR A 472 -2.68 1.54 39.53
CA THR A 472 -2.98 1.42 38.09
C THR A 472 -3.85 2.58 37.58
N GLY A 473 -3.26 3.53 36.86
CA GLY A 473 -3.96 4.69 36.31
C GLY A 473 -3.07 5.57 35.43
N ILE A 474 -3.68 6.50 34.69
CA ILE A 474 -2.97 7.41 33.77
C ILE A 474 -2.28 8.57 34.53
N PHE A 475 -2.73 8.86 35.76
CA PHE A 475 -2.26 9.97 36.61
C PHE A 475 -2.01 9.56 38.07
N SER A 476 -1.99 8.26 38.37
CA SER A 476 -1.76 7.74 39.71
C SER A 476 -0.29 7.81 40.09
N SER A 477 -0.03 8.20 41.34
CA SER A 477 1.30 8.20 41.94
C SER A 477 1.34 7.55 43.32
N ASP A 478 0.26 6.91 43.75
CA ASP A 478 0.26 6.13 45.00
C ASP A 478 1.15 4.89 44.84
N THR A 479 1.88 4.55 45.89
CA THR A 479 2.84 3.44 45.91
C THR A 479 2.70 2.64 47.19
N LYS A 480 2.63 1.32 47.04
CA LYS A 480 2.29 0.40 48.12
C LYS A 480 3.27 -0.76 48.15
N PHE A 481 3.72 -1.10 49.35
CA PHE A 481 4.65 -2.20 49.58
C PHE A 481 3.89 -3.53 49.73
N PHE A 482 4.30 -4.53 48.97
CA PHE A 482 3.79 -5.89 49.00
C PHE A 482 4.92 -6.85 49.36
N ALA A 483 4.84 -7.45 50.55
CA ALA A 483 5.81 -8.45 50.99
C ALA A 483 5.72 -9.74 50.15
N TRP A 484 6.84 -10.42 49.91
CA TRP A 484 6.90 -11.56 48.96
C TRP A 484 6.04 -12.77 49.33
N TYR A 485 5.60 -12.90 50.59
CA TYR A 485 4.65 -13.94 50.99
C TYR A 485 3.25 -13.73 50.41
N THR A 486 2.85 -12.49 50.15
CA THR A 486 1.57 -12.12 49.52
C THR A 486 1.47 -12.77 48.13
N PRO A 487 0.29 -13.25 47.70
CA PRO A 487 0.10 -13.63 46.31
C PRO A 487 0.22 -12.39 45.41
N LEU A 488 1.10 -12.49 44.41
CA LEU A 488 1.27 -11.51 43.34
C LEU A 488 1.09 -12.24 42.01
N VAL A 489 0.33 -11.62 41.11
CA VAL A 489 0.16 -12.09 39.73
C VAL A 489 1.42 -11.72 38.95
N ARG A 490 1.93 -12.67 38.18
CA ARG A 490 3.18 -12.55 37.41
C ARG A 490 2.95 -13.07 36.01
N TYR A 491 3.20 -12.23 35.00
CA TYR A 491 3.01 -12.59 33.61
C TYR A 491 3.96 -11.80 32.70
N SER A 492 3.94 -12.13 31.41
CA SER A 492 4.68 -11.41 30.37
C SER A 492 3.72 -11.04 29.25
N ASP A 493 3.68 -9.77 28.89
CA ASP A 493 2.88 -9.25 27.76
C ASP A 493 3.63 -8.08 27.08
N ASP A 494 3.35 -7.86 25.80
CA ASP A 494 4.00 -6.91 24.89
C ASP A 494 5.51 -6.68 25.11
N GLY A 495 6.27 -7.77 25.28
CA GLY A 495 7.72 -7.72 25.46
C GLY A 495 8.20 -7.24 26.84
N SER A 496 7.31 -7.10 27.83
CA SER A 496 7.60 -6.72 29.22
C SER A 496 7.20 -7.79 30.22
N PHE A 497 7.82 -7.77 31.41
CA PHE A 497 7.44 -8.55 32.59
C PHE A 497 6.58 -7.70 33.52
N TYR A 498 5.48 -8.26 34.03
CA TYR A 498 4.52 -7.58 34.90
C TYR A 498 4.40 -8.27 36.27
N LEU A 499 4.35 -7.45 37.32
CA LEU A 499 3.98 -7.79 38.69
C LEU A 499 2.72 -6.99 39.07
N GLU A 500 1.67 -7.68 39.50
CA GLU A 500 0.41 -7.10 39.95
C GLU A 500 -0.04 -7.70 41.29
N ASP A 501 -0.84 -6.96 42.05
CA ASP A 501 -1.62 -7.54 43.14
C ASP A 501 -2.87 -8.28 42.62
N GLU A 502 -3.46 -9.19 43.41
CA GLU A 502 -4.62 -9.98 42.97
C GLU A 502 -5.86 -9.15 42.62
N ALA A 503 -5.98 -7.93 43.17
CA ALA A 503 -7.05 -7.00 42.83
C ALA A 503 -6.79 -6.17 41.56
N ARG A 504 -5.59 -6.25 40.98
CA ARG A 504 -5.11 -5.42 39.85
C ARG A 504 -5.29 -3.92 40.08
N GLN A 505 -5.07 -3.49 41.32
CA GLN A 505 -5.07 -2.08 41.71
C GLN A 505 -3.67 -1.49 41.71
N TYR A 506 -2.64 -2.33 41.90
CA TYR A 506 -1.24 -1.93 41.92
C TYR A 506 -0.41 -2.81 41.00
N SER A 507 0.47 -2.19 40.21
CA SER A 507 1.32 -2.84 39.23
C SER A 507 2.74 -2.28 39.21
N ALA A 508 3.68 -3.06 38.70
CA ALA A 508 4.98 -2.59 38.23
C ALA A 508 5.47 -3.48 37.09
N ASN A 509 6.19 -2.90 36.12
CA ASN A 509 6.70 -3.62 34.96
C ASN A 509 8.15 -3.25 34.61
N ALA A 510 8.77 -4.08 33.78
CA ALA A 510 10.07 -3.83 33.17
C ALA A 510 10.13 -4.49 31.78
N SER A 511 10.76 -3.82 30.81
CA SER A 511 10.94 -4.35 29.46
C SER A 511 11.99 -5.47 29.46
N TYR A 512 11.75 -6.57 28.73
CA TYR A 512 12.79 -7.58 28.52
C TYR A 512 13.94 -7.07 27.61
N MET A 513 13.65 -6.09 26.75
CA MET A 513 14.61 -5.55 25.77
C MET A 513 15.37 -4.32 26.28
N ASP A 514 14.69 -3.44 27.00
CA ASP A 514 15.17 -2.09 27.31
C ASP A 514 15.77 -2.00 28.71
N ASP A 515 15.16 -2.66 29.70
CA ASP A 515 15.63 -2.72 31.08
C ASP A 515 16.63 -3.84 31.30
N TRP A 516 17.68 -3.56 32.07
CA TRP A 516 18.71 -4.54 32.40
C TRP A 516 18.20 -5.58 33.39
N ASN A 517 18.47 -6.85 33.09
CA ASN A 517 18.26 -8.01 33.96
C ASN A 517 16.79 -8.39 34.25
N THR A 518 15.81 -7.87 33.51
CA THR A 518 14.38 -8.26 33.60
C THR A 518 14.18 -9.78 33.52
N ALA A 519 14.88 -10.45 32.61
CA ALA A 519 14.82 -11.92 32.50
C ALA A 519 15.46 -12.66 33.69
N VAL A 520 16.44 -12.05 34.36
CA VAL A 520 17.05 -12.59 35.58
C VAL A 520 16.06 -12.48 36.74
N LEU A 521 15.37 -11.34 36.87
CA LEU A 521 14.31 -11.12 37.86
C LEU A 521 13.14 -12.08 37.68
N ALA A 522 12.63 -12.26 36.46
CA ALA A 522 11.53 -13.19 36.17
C ALA A 522 11.88 -14.62 36.63
N ILE A 523 13.07 -15.12 36.25
CA ILE A 523 13.54 -16.46 36.62
C ILE A 523 13.80 -16.57 38.13
N LEU A 524 14.34 -15.53 38.78
CA LEU A 524 14.53 -15.48 40.23
C LEU A 524 13.19 -15.59 40.97
N LEU A 525 12.18 -14.85 40.53
CA LEU A 525 10.84 -14.91 41.13
C LEU A 525 10.14 -16.24 40.84
N ASP A 526 10.30 -16.82 39.64
CA ASP A 526 9.80 -18.16 39.36
C ASP A 526 10.46 -19.20 40.27
N ARG A 527 11.79 -19.17 40.46
CA ARG A 527 12.44 -20.10 41.41
C ARG A 527 12.00 -19.88 42.86
N PHE A 528 11.78 -18.63 43.29
CA PHE A 528 11.25 -18.32 44.61
C PHE A 528 9.83 -18.87 44.81
N TYR A 529 8.94 -18.65 43.82
CA TYR A 529 7.55 -19.08 43.88
C TYR A 529 7.32 -20.57 43.49
N GLU A 530 8.28 -21.24 42.84
CA GLU A 530 8.36 -22.70 42.74
C GLU A 530 8.78 -23.33 44.08
N ARG A 531 9.80 -22.76 44.75
CA ARG A 531 10.23 -23.16 46.10
C ARG A 531 9.21 -22.80 47.20
N ARG A 532 7.92 -22.58 46.90
CA ARG A 532 6.84 -22.23 47.86
C ARG A 532 6.48 -23.30 48.91
N GLY A 533 7.41 -24.21 49.22
CA GLY A 533 7.41 -25.12 50.37
C GLY A 533 7.56 -24.43 51.73
N ARG A 534 6.79 -23.35 51.96
CA ARG A 534 6.53 -22.61 53.20
C ARG A 534 7.60 -21.62 53.71
N SER A 535 7.07 -20.57 54.36
CA SER A 535 7.65 -19.88 55.53
C SER A 535 8.95 -19.08 55.42
N VAL A 536 9.39 -18.60 54.24
CA VAL A 536 10.36 -17.48 54.21
C VAL A 536 9.98 -16.40 53.19
N GLY A 537 9.65 -15.20 53.70
CA GLY A 537 9.39 -14.01 52.89
C GLY A 537 10.66 -13.24 52.55
N ARG A 538 11.70 -13.93 52.08
CA ARG A 538 12.98 -13.34 51.66
C ARG A 538 13.52 -13.99 50.39
N LEU A 539 13.90 -13.20 49.39
CA LEU A 539 14.45 -13.72 48.13
C LEU A 539 15.83 -14.34 48.33
N SER A 540 16.66 -13.74 49.18
CA SER A 540 18.06 -14.11 49.44
C SER A 540 18.24 -15.54 49.95
N VAL A 541 17.16 -16.22 50.36
CA VAL A 541 17.09 -17.65 50.69
C VAL A 541 17.41 -18.56 49.50
N LEU A 542 17.33 -18.05 48.26
CA LEU A 542 17.74 -18.78 47.06
C LEU A 542 19.27 -19.00 46.94
N LEU A 543 20.08 -18.40 47.83
CA LEU A 543 21.51 -18.71 47.98
C LEU A 543 21.78 -19.93 48.87
N ASP A 544 20.74 -20.42 49.56
CA ASP A 544 20.79 -21.57 50.47
C ASP A 544 20.06 -22.80 49.87
#